data_AF-A0A1D3RNQ9-F1
#
_entry.id   AF-A0A1D3RNQ9-F1
#
_cell.length_a   1.000
_cell.length_b   1.000
_cell.length_c   1.000
_cell.angle_alpha   90.00
_cell.angle_beta   90.00
_cell.angle_gamma   90.00
#
_symmetry.space_group_name_H-M   'P 1'
#
loop_
_entity.id
_entity.type
_entity.pdbx_description
1 polymer ?
#
loop_
_entity_poly.entity_id
_entity_poly.type
_entity_poly.pdbx_seq_one_letter_code
_entity_poly.pdbx_strand_id
1 'polypeptide(L)'
;MTAKIDNLAIISNNTFEATKASNLNHYDISSALQTTLEFHELVHIFSTKIQELVPHNGFIYTNTEFDLNIQKGIQTKNTCSYALKVEDQDLGELTLMRHTRFSKHEIDLLETLLCCLIYPLRNATLFNGALKTGIY
;
A
#
# COMPACT_ATOMS: atom_id res chain seq x y z
N MET A 1 14.17 -8.21 22.94
CA MET A 1 14.43 -6.77 22.73
C MET A 1 13.42 -6.27 21.71
N THR A 2 12.47 -5.47 22.19
CA THR A 2 11.21 -5.08 21.54
C THR A 2 11.48 -4.09 20.41
N ALA A 3 11.18 -4.45 19.16
CA ALA A 3 11.21 -3.51 18.05
C ALA A 3 10.10 -2.48 18.27
N LYS A 4 10.50 -1.23 18.43
CA LYS A 4 9.62 -0.09 18.68
C LYS A 4 8.85 0.22 17.39
N ILE A 5 7.59 -0.20 17.33
CA ILE A 5 6.64 0.10 16.24
C ILE A 5 6.18 1.55 16.45
N ASP A 6 6.83 2.50 15.80
CA ASP A 6 6.67 3.93 16.12
C ASP A 6 5.94 4.76 15.05
N ASN A 7 5.43 4.17 13.97
CA ASN A 7 4.59 4.91 13.01
C ASN A 7 3.52 3.99 12.44
N LEU A 8 2.35 3.94 13.10
CA LEU A 8 1.11 3.38 12.55
C LEU A 8 0.25 4.57 12.12
N ALA A 9 0.29 4.89 10.83
CA ALA A 9 -0.60 5.89 10.26
C ALA A 9 -1.75 5.18 9.53
N ILE A 10 -2.95 5.76 9.65
CA ILE A 10 -4.15 5.26 8.97
C ILE A 10 -4.35 6.13 7.73
N ILE A 11 -4.46 5.50 6.57
CA ILE A 11 -4.78 6.22 5.32
C ILE A 11 -6.21 5.89 4.93
N SER A 12 -7.01 6.94 4.74
CA SER A 12 -8.42 6.91 4.34
C SER A 12 -8.60 7.84 3.15
N ASN A 13 -9.14 7.34 2.03
CA ASN A 13 -9.30 8.14 0.81
C ASN A 13 -10.70 8.79 0.75
N ASN A 14 -10.85 9.98 1.32
CA ASN A 14 -12.07 10.78 1.19
C ASN A 14 -11.91 11.76 0.01
N THR A 15 -12.32 11.28 -1.17
CA THR A 15 -12.49 12.07 -2.41
C THR A 15 -11.21 12.65 -3.05
N PHE A 16 -10.99 12.23 -4.30
CA PHE A 16 -9.92 12.63 -5.19
C PHE A 16 -10.10 14.07 -5.67
N GLU A 17 -9.58 15.06 -4.94
CA GLU A 17 -9.42 16.43 -5.43
C GLU A 17 -7.94 16.67 -5.80
N ALA A 18 -7.74 16.90 -7.09
CA ALA A 18 -6.46 16.90 -7.78
C ALA A 18 -5.46 17.95 -7.25
N THR A 19 -4.24 17.51 -6.92
CA THR A 19 -3.10 18.45 -6.78
C THR A 19 -2.26 18.41 -8.06
N LYS A 20 -2.63 19.32 -8.96
CA LYS A 20 -2.07 19.49 -10.30
C LYS A 20 -0.68 20.15 -10.24
N ALA A 21 0.35 19.39 -9.86
CA ALA A 21 1.78 19.76 -10.05
C ALA A 21 2.76 18.57 -10.10
N SER A 22 2.30 17.33 -9.84
CA SER A 22 3.11 16.08 -9.80
C SER A 22 2.49 14.94 -10.64
N ASN A 23 1.71 15.29 -11.66
CA ASN A 23 0.71 14.42 -12.32
C ASN A 23 1.23 13.20 -13.10
N LEU A 24 2.50 13.14 -13.51
CA LEU A 24 3.00 12.02 -14.33
C LEU A 24 3.09 10.72 -13.50
N ASN A 25 3.71 10.80 -12.32
CA ASN A 25 3.92 9.61 -11.49
C ASN A 25 2.61 9.03 -10.95
N HIS A 26 1.63 9.88 -10.61
CA HIS A 26 0.34 9.43 -10.08
C HIS A 26 -0.49 8.71 -11.16
N TYR A 27 -0.53 9.24 -12.38
CA TYR A 27 -1.25 8.62 -13.50
C TYR A 27 -0.62 7.28 -13.90
N ASP A 28 0.71 7.21 -13.94
CA ASP A 28 1.44 5.99 -14.31
C ASP A 28 1.30 4.88 -13.25
N ILE A 29 1.22 5.25 -11.96
CA ILE A 29 0.94 4.30 -10.88
C ILE A 29 -0.51 3.82 -10.98
N SER A 30 -1.47 4.75 -11.04
CA SER A 30 -2.90 4.38 -11.06
C SER A 30 -3.26 3.53 -12.28
N SER A 31 -2.73 3.85 -13.46
CA SER A 31 -2.98 3.09 -14.69
C SER A 31 -2.40 1.67 -14.62
N ALA A 32 -1.20 1.50 -14.05
CA ALA A 32 -0.61 0.18 -13.85
C ALA A 32 -1.39 -0.66 -12.83
N LEU A 33 -1.84 -0.05 -11.74
CA LEU A 33 -2.59 -0.76 -10.69
C LEU A 33 -3.96 -1.25 -11.15
N GLN A 34 -4.64 -0.52 -12.04
CA GLN A 34 -5.95 -0.91 -12.55
C GLN A 34 -5.92 -2.14 -13.50
N THR A 35 -4.73 -2.66 -13.84
CA THR A 35 -4.59 -3.83 -14.73
C THR A 35 -4.83 -5.18 -14.05
N THR A 36 -4.93 -5.20 -12.71
CA THR A 36 -5.02 -6.44 -11.93
C THR A 36 -5.93 -6.27 -10.72
N LEU A 37 -6.53 -7.37 -10.29
CA LEU A 37 -7.29 -7.50 -9.03
C LEU A 37 -6.61 -8.46 -8.05
N GLU A 38 -5.38 -8.87 -8.34
CA GLU A 38 -4.59 -9.76 -7.49
C GLU A 38 -3.76 -8.96 -6.49
N PHE A 39 -3.96 -9.21 -5.19
CA PHE A 39 -3.29 -8.47 -4.11
C PHE A 39 -1.76 -8.49 -4.25
N HIS A 40 -1.18 -9.64 -4.57
CA HIS A 40 0.26 -9.79 -4.74
C HIS A 40 0.80 -8.85 -5.83
N GLU A 41 0.13 -8.82 -6.98
CA GLU A 41 0.53 -7.99 -8.11
C GLU A 41 0.31 -6.50 -7.82
N LEU A 42 -0.81 -6.13 -7.18
CA LEU A 42 -1.08 -4.74 -6.79
C LEU A 42 0.03 -4.17 -5.93
N VAL A 43 0.38 -4.86 -4.84
CA VAL A 43 1.40 -4.37 -3.91
C VAL A 43 2.78 -4.40 -4.55
N HIS A 44 3.06 -5.40 -5.40
CA HIS A 44 4.34 -5.46 -6.11
C HIS A 44 4.49 -4.32 -7.12
N ILE A 45 3.48 -4.05 -7.94
CA ILE A 45 3.46 -2.94 -8.91
C ILE A 45 3.63 -1.62 -8.17
N PHE A 46 2.86 -1.40 -7.09
CA PHE A 46 2.96 -0.20 -6.28
C PHE A 46 4.37 0.00 -5.74
N SER A 47 4.91 -0.99 -5.01
CA SER A 47 6.26 -0.95 -4.44
C SER A 47 7.32 -0.63 -5.50
N THR A 48 7.26 -1.29 -6.66
CA THR A 48 8.22 -1.08 -7.74
C THR A 48 8.15 0.35 -8.28
N LYS A 49 6.94 0.87 -8.51
CA LYS A 49 6.74 2.21 -9.08
C LYS A 49 7.16 3.33 -8.14
N ILE A 50 7.00 3.15 -6.83
CA ILE A 50 7.40 4.17 -5.86
C ILE A 50 8.87 4.07 -5.46
N GLN A 51 9.59 3.02 -5.85
CA GLN A 51 10.92 2.72 -5.31
C GLN A 51 11.97 3.81 -5.60
N GLU A 52 11.86 4.50 -6.73
CA GLU A 52 12.74 5.63 -7.06
C GLU A 52 12.45 6.88 -6.22
N LEU A 53 11.19 7.06 -5.81
CA LEU A 53 10.72 8.23 -5.04
C LEU A 53 10.86 8.02 -3.53
N VAL A 54 10.59 6.80 -3.07
CA VAL A 54 10.67 6.36 -1.68
C VAL A 54 11.54 5.11 -1.66
N PRO A 55 12.88 5.25 -1.61
CA PRO A 55 13.79 4.11 -1.63
C PRO A 55 13.55 3.18 -0.43
N HIS A 56 13.31 1.91 -0.73
CA HIS A 56 13.12 0.84 0.24
C HIS A 56 13.75 -0.48 -0.23
N ASN A 57 14.09 -1.35 0.73
CA ASN A 57 14.74 -2.63 0.47
C ASN A 57 13.74 -3.81 0.42
N GLY A 58 12.55 -3.64 1.00
CA GLY A 58 11.49 -4.64 0.96
C GLY A 58 10.18 -4.12 1.50
N PHE A 59 9.14 -4.95 1.37
CA PHE A 59 7.81 -4.70 1.91
C PHE A 59 7.16 -5.97 2.46
N ILE A 60 6.18 -5.78 3.33
CA ILE A 60 5.24 -6.78 3.81
C ILE A 60 3.84 -6.18 3.70
N TYR A 61 2.92 -6.89 3.06
CA TYR A 61 1.50 -6.59 3.06
C TYR A 61 0.73 -7.72 3.73
N THR A 62 -0.12 -7.38 4.68
CA THR A 62 -0.98 -8.34 5.37
C THR A 62 -2.44 -7.97 5.25
N ASN A 63 -3.32 -8.96 5.15
CA ASN A 63 -4.76 -8.77 5.22
C ASN A 63 -5.39 -9.96 5.92
N THR A 64 -6.10 -9.71 7.02
CA THR A 64 -6.66 -10.75 7.89
C THR A 64 -7.91 -11.40 7.30
N GLU A 65 -8.72 -10.68 6.51
CA GLU A 65 -9.93 -11.21 5.88
C GLU A 65 -9.61 -12.31 4.87
N PHE A 66 -8.51 -12.17 4.14
CA PHE A 66 -8.06 -13.11 3.11
C PHE A 66 -6.86 -13.98 3.53
N ASP A 67 -6.45 -13.93 4.80
CA ASP A 67 -5.27 -14.65 5.32
C ASP A 67 -4.00 -14.42 4.48
N LEU A 68 -3.77 -13.16 4.08
CA LEU A 68 -2.66 -12.77 3.22
C LEU A 68 -1.46 -12.34 4.05
N ASN A 69 -0.28 -12.85 3.67
CA ASN A 69 1.02 -12.36 4.08
C ASN A 69 1.96 -12.36 2.86
N ILE A 70 1.96 -11.22 2.16
CA ILE A 70 2.72 -11.01 0.94
C ILE A 70 3.99 -10.23 1.28
N GLN A 71 5.14 -10.74 0.88
CA GLN A 71 6.43 -10.17 1.28
C GLN A 71 7.45 -10.27 0.15
N LYS A 72 8.24 -9.22 -0.03
CA LYS A 72 9.29 -9.15 -1.06
C LYS A 72 10.44 -8.26 -0.61
N GLY A 73 11.66 -8.63 -1.00
CA GLY A 73 12.88 -7.88 -0.68
C GLY A 73 13.48 -8.23 0.69
N ILE A 74 14.31 -7.34 1.22
CA ILE A 74 15.09 -7.56 2.44
C ILE A 74 14.37 -6.95 3.64
N GLN A 75 14.05 -7.78 4.63
CA GLN A 75 13.53 -7.33 5.90
C GLN A 75 14.64 -6.66 6.74
N THR A 76 14.38 -5.44 7.17
CA THR A 76 15.34 -4.61 7.90
C THR A 76 14.68 -3.92 9.09
N LYS A 77 15.48 -3.31 9.98
CA LYS A 77 15.00 -2.77 11.24
C LYS A 77 14.18 -1.49 11.13
N ASN A 78 14.44 -0.64 10.12
CA ASN A 78 13.69 0.61 10.00
C ASN A 78 12.50 0.36 9.08
N THR A 79 11.31 0.57 9.62
CA THR A 79 10.06 0.32 8.94
C THR A 79 9.16 1.55 9.01
N CYS A 80 8.24 1.64 8.06
CA CYS A 80 7.06 2.49 8.17
C CYS A 80 5.84 1.64 7.81
N SER A 81 4.83 1.63 8.68
CA SER A 81 3.68 0.73 8.59
C SER A 81 2.40 1.55 8.50
N TYR A 82 1.54 1.19 7.55
CA TYR A 82 0.31 1.90 7.28
C TYR A 82 -0.86 0.94 7.25
N ALA A 83 -1.85 1.21 8.10
CA ALA A 83 -3.15 0.57 8.00
C ALA A 83 -3.94 1.23 6.86
N LEU A 84 -4.34 0.43 5.89
CA LEU A 84 -5.04 0.87 4.69
C LEU A 84 -6.53 0.65 4.90
N LYS A 85 -7.30 1.72 4.88
CA LYS A 85 -8.75 1.67 5.10
C LYS A 85 -9.48 2.58 4.13
N VAL A 86 -10.72 2.24 3.81
CA VAL A 86 -11.60 3.12 3.05
C VAL A 86 -13.02 2.96 3.59
N GLU A 87 -13.64 4.07 3.99
CA GLU A 87 -14.91 4.03 4.71
C GLU A 87 -14.80 3.08 5.93
N ASP A 88 -15.65 2.07 6.04
CA ASP A 88 -15.59 1.04 7.09
C ASP A 88 -14.87 -0.25 6.65
N GLN A 89 -14.25 -0.26 5.46
CA GLN A 89 -13.60 -1.44 4.90
C GLN A 89 -12.10 -1.47 5.24
N ASP A 90 -11.67 -2.56 5.88
CA ASP A 90 -10.26 -2.85 6.13
C ASP A 90 -9.62 -3.43 4.87
N LEU A 91 -8.59 -2.76 4.37
CA LEU A 91 -7.84 -3.17 3.18
C LEU A 91 -6.50 -3.81 3.56
N GLY A 92 -6.20 -3.99 4.84
CA GLY A 92 -4.97 -4.59 5.32
C GLY A 92 -3.90 -3.56 5.72
N GLU A 93 -2.67 -4.03 5.89
CA GLU A 93 -1.54 -3.24 6.35
C GLU A 93 -0.36 -3.37 5.38
N LEU A 94 0.22 -2.25 4.96
CA LEU A 94 1.48 -2.22 4.21
C LEU A 94 2.62 -1.70 5.08
N THR A 95 3.68 -2.50 5.19
CA THR A 95 4.93 -2.13 5.84
C THR A 95 6.05 -2.04 4.80
N LEU A 96 6.69 -0.89 4.67
CA LEU A 96 7.93 -0.74 3.90
C LEU A 96 9.14 -0.76 4.82
N MET A 97 10.26 -1.30 4.35
CA MET A 97 11.44 -1.58 5.17
C MET A 97 12.72 -1.12 4.46
N ARG A 98 13.63 -0.48 5.19
CA ARG A 98 14.98 -0.18 4.69
C ARG A 98 16.06 -0.05 5.77
N HIS A 99 17.33 -0.04 5.36
CA HIS A 99 18.48 0.03 6.29
C HIS A 99 18.62 1.34 7.06
N THR A 100 18.04 2.44 6.58
CA THR A 100 18.08 3.78 7.20
C THR A 100 16.66 4.27 7.54
N ARG A 101 16.53 5.24 8.45
CA ARG A 101 15.21 5.81 8.77
C ARG A 101 14.61 6.56 7.58
N PHE A 102 13.29 6.48 7.40
CA PHE A 102 12.56 7.34 6.47
C PHE A 102 12.61 8.80 6.95
N SER A 103 12.91 9.72 6.05
CA SER A 103 12.83 11.15 6.32
C SER A 103 11.37 11.59 6.34
N LYS A 104 11.09 12.75 6.95
CA LYS A 104 9.74 13.32 6.97
C LYS A 104 9.19 13.53 5.55
N HIS A 105 10.03 14.03 4.63
CA HIS A 105 9.62 14.25 3.25
C HIS A 105 9.21 12.96 2.54
N GLU A 106 9.94 11.87 2.76
CA GLU A 106 9.60 10.55 2.19
C GLU A 106 8.33 9.97 2.79
N ILE A 107 8.07 10.23 4.08
CA ILE A 107 6.83 9.85 4.76
C ILE A 107 5.64 10.60 4.13
N ASP A 108 5.71 11.92 4.04
CA ASP A 108 4.65 12.76 3.45
C ASP A 108 4.37 12.36 1.98
N LEU A 109 5.43 12.02 1.23
CA LEU A 109 5.31 11.54 -0.14
C LEU A 109 4.68 10.14 -0.22
N LEU A 110 5.08 9.22 0.66
CA LEU A 110 4.50 7.88 0.72
C LEU A 110 3.00 7.95 1.04
N GLU A 111 2.59 8.77 1.99
CA GLU A 111 1.18 8.98 2.33
C GLU A 111 0.37 9.45 1.11
N THR A 112 0.93 10.38 0.33
CA THR A 112 0.31 10.85 -0.92
C THR A 112 0.19 9.74 -1.96
N LEU A 113 1.22 8.90 -2.11
CA LEU A 113 1.25 7.80 -3.08
C LEU A 113 0.31 6.65 -2.69
N LEU A 114 0.16 6.37 -1.39
CA LEU A 114 -0.72 5.32 -0.89
C LEU A 114 -2.19 5.55 -1.27
N CYS A 115 -2.60 6.80 -1.48
CA CYS A 115 -3.93 7.12 -2.05
C CYS A 115 -4.18 6.46 -3.41
N CYS A 116 -3.13 6.23 -4.23
CA CYS A 116 -3.25 5.48 -5.50
C CYS A 116 -3.62 4.00 -5.29
N LEU A 117 -3.23 3.42 -4.15
CA LEU A 117 -3.37 1.99 -3.86
C LEU A 117 -4.71 1.64 -3.21
N ILE A 118 -5.35 2.59 -2.53
CA ILE A 118 -6.60 2.38 -1.78
C ILE A 118 -7.71 1.78 -2.66
N TYR A 119 -8.04 2.41 -3.79
CA TYR A 119 -9.13 1.92 -4.65
C TYR A 119 -8.82 0.60 -5.37
N PRO A 120 -7.61 0.39 -5.92
CA PRO A 120 -7.22 -0.93 -6.43
C PRO A 120 -7.36 -2.05 -5.39
N LEU A 121 -6.92 -1.84 -4.14
CA LEU A 121 -7.09 -2.82 -3.06
C LEU A 121 -8.56 -3.02 -2.69
N ARG A 122 -9.36 -1.95 -2.66
CA ARG A 122 -10.81 -2.04 -2.46
C ARG A 122 -11.45 -2.92 -3.53
N ASN A 123 -11.09 -2.72 -4.79
CA ASN A 123 -11.63 -3.49 -5.91
C ASN A 123 -11.21 -4.97 -5.83
N ALA A 124 -9.95 -5.25 -5.51
CA ALA A 124 -9.46 -6.61 -5.25
C ALA A 124 -10.22 -7.27 -4.10
N THR A 125 -10.46 -6.53 -3.01
CA THR A 125 -11.22 -7.00 -1.85
C THR A 125 -12.66 -7.34 -2.22
N LEU A 126 -13.37 -6.45 -2.90
CA LEU A 126 -14.75 -6.69 -3.34
C LEU A 126 -14.84 -7.90 -4.28
N PHE A 127 -13.91 -8.02 -5.23
CA PHE A 127 -13.87 -9.14 -6.17
C PHE A 127 -13.63 -10.48 -5.45
N ASN A 128 -12.61 -10.55 -4.58
CA ASN A 128 -12.30 -11.77 -3.83
C ASN A 128 -13.39 -12.11 -2.81
N GLY A 129 -14.04 -11.11 -2.21
CA GLY A 129 -15.21 -11.30 -1.35
C GLY A 129 -16.37 -11.92 -2.12
N ALA A 130 -16.68 -11.41 -3.31
CA ALA A 130 -17.73 -11.96 -4.16
C ALA A 130 -17.45 -13.42 -4.55
N LEU A 131 -16.20 -13.76 -4.89
CA LEU A 131 -15.79 -15.15 -5.17
C LEU A 131 -15.96 -16.06 -3.95
N LYS A 132 -15.65 -15.61 -2.73
CA LYS A 132 -15.89 -16.38 -1.50
C LYS A 132 -17.38 -16.64 -1.26
N THR A 133 -18.24 -15.65 -1.53
CA THR A 133 -19.69 -15.79 -1.30
C THR A 133 -20.41 -16.57 -2.40
N GLY A 134 -19.90 -16.55 -3.64
CA GLY A 134 -20.51 -17.22 -4.79
C GLY A 134 -20.25 -18.73 -4.90
N ILE A 135 -19.50 -19.30 -3.95
CA ILE A 135 -19.19 -20.75 -3.89
C ILE A 135 -20.04 -21.45 -2.79
N TYR A 136 -21.17 -20.86 -2.38
CA TYR A 136 -22.19 -21.50 -1.53
C TYR A 136 -23.49 -21.76 -2.29
#